data_AF-A0A8C2SV97-F1
#
_entry.id   AF-A0A8C2SV97-F1
#
_cell.length_a   1.000
_cell.length_b   1.000
_cell.length_c   1.000
_cell.angle_alpha   90.00
_cell.angle_beta   90.00
_cell.angle_gamma   90.00
#
_symmetry.space_group_name_H-M   'P 1'
#
loop_
_entity.id
_entity.type
_entity.pdbx_description
1 polymer ?
#
loop_
_entity_poly.entity_id
_entity_poly.type
_entity_poly.pdbx_seq_one_letter_code
_entity_poly.pdbx_strand_id
1 'polypeptide(L)'
;SPPSPSSHPPGPPSPFPMGARQPTARTAGPAMGQPRSGRERCSCSNTNCVERPLTRLFEALGRVVAARPWPFVLLPLLLSAGLGAGFYFLPDLQTNDIEGQFTPTGGPAKAERDSVRRHFPTDDSQRFSAERLPTEGAYAALIAVAAGDASVLDVPARNEVLRLDNLTRHLGYERLCARSGGACVLANPLLPMLDNGSALSELRFPGSGAAFLGTALGGVRTDGGGRVERARALKLMYYLREDGGQAGDSRAWLETFVNASADLALFPHQVTYFTSLSRQEEFEGNTKSVIPLFSITYFLTITFSVVSCLRLNCVRNNIWLACCGVLSSGLAVLSSFGLMMYCGVPFVATVANAPFLILGVGVDDMFIMISSWEQSSSKADKTDTKSRLAETYSEAALSVTITTLTDVLAFFIGTWTAFPSLPVRNLCSIWNWDQFHRNTPRHLLEK
;
A
#
# COMPACT_ATOMS: atom_id res chain seq x y z
N SER A 1 20.61 68.33 -15.37
CA SER A 1 19.38 68.80 -14.70
C SER A 1 18.77 67.65 -13.90
N PRO A 2 18.83 67.70 -12.57
CA PRO A 2 18.14 66.77 -11.64
C PRO A 2 16.71 67.30 -11.33
N PRO A 3 15.90 66.80 -10.34
CA PRO A 3 16.00 65.58 -9.50
C PRO A 3 14.67 64.75 -9.32
N SER A 4 14.84 63.57 -8.68
CA SER A 4 13.95 62.89 -7.69
C SER A 4 12.60 62.25 -8.10
N PRO A 5 12.25 61.09 -7.51
CA PRO A 5 11.36 61.14 -6.34
C PRO A 5 11.69 60.14 -5.20
N SER A 6 11.23 60.51 -4.01
CA SER A 6 11.45 59.93 -2.69
C SER A 6 10.41 58.88 -2.25
N SER A 7 10.84 58.04 -1.32
CA SER A 7 10.18 56.95 -0.58
C SER A 7 9.16 57.37 0.50
N HIS A 8 8.08 56.58 0.71
CA HIS A 8 7.57 56.05 2.01
C HIS A 8 6.23 55.25 1.84
N PRO A 9 5.82 54.39 2.82
CA PRO A 9 5.06 53.14 2.63
C PRO A 9 3.58 53.20 3.12
N PRO A 10 2.77 52.13 3.05
CA PRO A 10 1.32 52.21 3.29
C PRO A 10 0.94 52.15 4.78
N GLY A 11 0.02 53.02 5.20
CA GLY A 11 -0.64 53.03 6.50
C GLY A 11 -1.99 52.31 6.51
N PRO A 12 -2.57 52.03 7.70
CA PRO A 12 -3.62 51.04 7.93
C PRO A 12 -5.04 51.60 7.78
N PRO A 13 -6.08 50.75 7.61
CA PRO A 13 -7.47 51.18 7.73
C PRO A 13 -7.98 51.10 9.18
N SER A 14 -8.77 52.11 9.56
CA SER A 14 -9.50 52.25 10.83
C SER A 14 -10.96 52.70 10.53
N PRO A 15 -11.89 52.82 11.50
CA PRO A 15 -12.98 51.87 11.75
C PRO A 15 -14.42 52.46 11.62
N PHE A 16 -15.44 51.63 11.94
CA PHE A 16 -16.88 51.91 12.23
C PHE A 16 -17.92 51.83 11.08
N PRO A 17 -19.25 51.64 11.35
CA PRO A 17 -19.97 51.33 12.60
C PRO A 17 -20.99 50.16 12.53
N MET A 18 -21.55 49.81 13.70
CA MET A 18 -22.69 48.91 13.92
C MET A 18 -23.94 49.31 13.11
N GLY A 19 -24.62 48.31 12.54
CA GLY A 19 -25.98 48.42 12.02
C GLY A 19 -26.80 47.19 12.42
N ALA A 20 -27.83 47.42 13.24
CA ALA A 20 -28.78 46.40 13.70
C ALA A 20 -29.62 45.84 12.53
N ARG A 21 -29.81 44.52 12.49
CA ARG A 21 -30.90 43.88 11.75
C ARG A 21 -31.46 42.67 12.50
N GLN A 22 -32.79 42.69 12.62
CA GLN A 22 -33.67 41.74 13.30
C GLN A 22 -33.65 40.32 12.70
N PRO A 23 -34.10 39.31 13.47
CA PRO A 23 -34.07 37.89 13.07
C PRO A 23 -35.28 37.51 12.21
N THR A 24 -35.04 36.91 11.05
CA THR A 24 -36.09 36.29 10.23
C THR A 24 -36.31 34.83 10.64
N ALA A 25 -37.50 34.59 11.18
CA ALA A 25 -38.33 33.38 11.14
C ALA A 25 -37.63 32.00 11.27
N ARG A 26 -37.64 31.47 12.51
CA ARG A 26 -37.66 30.02 12.76
C ARG A 26 -39.02 29.47 12.35
N THR A 27 -39.03 28.50 11.43
CA THR A 27 -40.17 27.61 11.22
C THR A 27 -40.41 26.80 12.49
N ALA A 28 -41.60 26.97 13.07
CA ALA A 28 -42.05 26.26 14.25
C ALA A 28 -42.35 24.79 13.89
N GLY A 29 -41.64 23.85 14.52
CA GLY A 29 -42.07 22.46 14.59
C GLY A 29 -43.28 22.33 15.53
N PRO A 30 -44.22 21.41 15.28
CA PRO A 30 -45.44 21.32 16.08
C PRO A 30 -45.15 20.79 17.48
N ALA A 31 -45.76 21.44 18.46
CA ALA A 31 -45.74 21.06 19.87
C ALA A 31 -46.42 19.70 20.10
N MET A 32 -45.72 18.77 20.74
CA MET A 32 -46.31 17.54 21.28
C MET A 32 -46.99 17.83 22.61
N GLY A 33 -48.30 17.60 22.68
CA GLY A 33 -49.03 17.53 23.94
C GLY A 33 -50.53 17.31 23.72
N GLN A 34 -50.96 16.05 23.64
CA GLN A 34 -52.19 15.47 24.24
C GLN A 34 -52.53 14.07 23.67
N PRO A 35 -53.36 13.25 24.35
CA PRO A 35 -53.08 11.84 24.59
C PRO A 35 -53.54 10.88 23.48
N ARG A 36 -52.86 9.73 23.45
CA ARG A 36 -53.11 8.58 22.56
C ARG A 36 -54.54 8.04 22.69
N SER A 37 -55.31 8.09 21.61
CA SER A 37 -56.37 7.11 21.35
C SER A 37 -56.52 6.90 19.84
N GLY A 38 -56.68 5.65 19.40
CA GLY A 38 -57.06 5.30 18.03
C GLY A 38 -55.98 4.54 17.25
N ARG A 39 -56.27 3.27 16.94
CA ARG A 39 -55.53 2.44 15.98
C ARG A 39 -55.43 3.14 14.62
N GLU A 40 -54.27 3.69 14.28
CA GLU A 40 -54.01 4.16 12.91
C GLU A 40 -53.43 3.04 12.04
N ARG A 41 -54.21 2.73 11.01
CA ARG A 41 -53.91 1.84 9.89
C ARG A 41 -52.69 2.38 9.12
N CYS A 42 -51.73 1.52 8.80
CA CYS A 42 -50.55 1.86 8.03
C CYS A 42 -50.92 2.39 6.64
N SER A 43 -50.71 3.69 6.40
CA SER A 43 -50.72 4.30 5.07
C SER A 43 -49.28 4.50 4.60
N CYS A 44 -48.83 3.72 3.61
CA CYS A 44 -47.51 3.87 2.99
C CYS A 44 -47.55 4.97 1.91
N SER A 45 -47.35 6.22 2.34
CA SER A 45 -47.05 7.34 1.43
C SER A 45 -45.79 8.12 1.83
N ASN A 46 -45.10 7.70 2.89
CA ASN A 46 -43.85 8.30 3.35
C ASN A 46 -42.84 7.17 3.61
N THR A 47 -41.55 7.45 3.45
CA THR A 47 -40.38 6.59 3.77
C THR A 47 -40.42 5.91 5.16
N ASN A 48 -41.36 6.33 6.00
CA ASN A 48 -41.82 5.71 7.24
C ASN A 48 -42.06 4.18 7.21
N CYS A 49 -42.21 3.53 6.05
CA CYS A 49 -42.41 2.07 5.99
C CYS A 49 -41.11 1.27 6.26
N VAL A 50 -39.92 1.86 6.07
CA VAL A 50 -38.62 1.23 6.41
C VAL A 50 -38.05 1.81 7.69
N GLU A 51 -38.14 3.13 7.86
CA GLU A 51 -37.57 3.82 9.02
C GLU A 51 -38.22 3.38 10.33
N ARG A 52 -39.55 3.45 10.45
CA ARG A 52 -40.27 3.13 11.69
C ARG A 52 -40.05 1.71 12.22
N PRO A 53 -40.09 0.62 11.42
CA PRO A 53 -39.80 -0.71 11.94
C PRO A 53 -38.33 -0.83 12.39
N LEU A 54 -37.40 -0.20 11.67
CA LEU A 54 -35.98 -0.24 11.99
C LEU A 54 -35.67 0.56 13.28
N THR A 55 -36.30 1.73 13.46
CA THR A 55 -36.27 2.50 14.73
C THR A 55 -36.75 1.66 15.90
N ARG A 56 -37.89 0.95 15.75
CA ARG A 56 -38.44 0.09 16.81
C ARG A 56 -37.54 -1.10 17.13
N LEU A 57 -36.88 -1.66 16.11
CA LEU A 57 -35.92 -2.75 16.28
C LEU A 57 -34.71 -2.27 17.11
N PHE A 58 -34.11 -1.14 16.75
CA PHE A 58 -32.97 -0.57 17.48
C PHE A 58 -33.35 -0.11 18.89
N GLU A 59 -34.55 0.45 19.07
CA GLU A 59 -35.07 0.79 20.39
C GLU A 59 -35.21 -0.47 21.28
N ALA A 60 -35.75 -1.56 20.73
CA ALA A 60 -35.85 -2.84 21.44
C ALA A 60 -34.46 -3.42 21.77
N LEU A 61 -33.51 -3.34 20.84
CA LEU A 61 -32.12 -3.74 21.06
C LEU A 61 -31.49 -2.94 22.22
N GLY A 62 -31.64 -1.61 22.21
CA GLY A 62 -31.14 -0.74 23.29
C GLY A 62 -31.73 -1.10 24.66
N ARG A 63 -33.02 -1.46 24.74
CA ARG A 63 -33.62 -1.95 25.99
C ARG A 63 -33.01 -3.26 26.47
N VAL A 64 -32.73 -4.19 25.55
CA VAL A 64 -32.11 -5.49 25.87
C VAL A 64 -30.67 -5.30 26.35
N VAL A 65 -29.87 -4.48 25.65
CA VAL A 65 -28.49 -4.16 26.05
C VAL A 65 -28.46 -3.52 27.42
N ALA A 66 -29.36 -2.57 27.71
CA ALA A 66 -29.47 -1.94 29.02
C ALA A 66 -29.89 -2.92 30.13
N ALA A 67 -30.71 -3.93 29.80
CA ALA A 67 -31.15 -4.94 30.76
C ALA A 67 -30.07 -5.99 31.06
N ARG A 68 -29.20 -6.30 30.09
CA ARG A 68 -28.15 -7.32 30.21
C ARG A 68 -26.85 -6.85 29.52
N PRO A 69 -26.02 -6.01 30.17
CA PRO A 69 -24.84 -5.42 29.53
C PRO A 69 -23.68 -6.42 29.35
N TRP A 70 -23.46 -7.31 30.33
CA TRP A 70 -22.28 -8.18 30.35
C TRP A 70 -22.09 -9.08 29.12
N PRO A 71 -23.13 -9.74 28.57
CA PRO A 71 -22.98 -10.52 27.34
C PRO A 71 -22.49 -9.70 26.14
N PHE A 72 -22.94 -8.45 26.00
CA PHE A 72 -22.56 -7.57 24.89
C PHE A 72 -21.15 -6.99 25.03
N VAL A 73 -20.54 -7.09 26.21
CA VAL A 73 -19.13 -6.68 26.43
C VAL A 73 -18.20 -7.89 26.37
N LEU A 74 -18.54 -8.97 27.06
CA LEU A 74 -17.67 -10.14 27.17
C LEU A 74 -17.59 -10.93 25.85
N LEU A 75 -18.70 -11.09 25.13
CA LEU A 75 -18.72 -11.87 23.90
C LEU A 75 -17.82 -11.26 22.80
N PRO A 76 -17.90 -9.95 22.48
CA PRO A 76 -16.99 -9.35 21.49
C PRO A 76 -15.52 -9.36 21.93
N LEU A 77 -15.23 -9.22 23.23
CA LEU A 77 -13.87 -9.32 23.75
C LEU A 77 -13.29 -10.72 23.55
N LEU A 78 -14.03 -11.76 23.93
CA LEU A 78 -13.62 -13.16 23.75
C LEU A 78 -13.49 -13.52 22.27
N LEU A 79 -14.43 -13.07 21.44
CA LEU A 79 -14.39 -13.28 19.99
C LEU A 79 -13.17 -12.60 19.37
N SER A 80 -12.88 -11.36 19.76
CA SER A 80 -11.72 -10.61 19.25
C SER A 80 -10.41 -11.23 19.70
N ALA A 81 -10.34 -11.75 20.93
CA ALA A 81 -9.18 -12.49 21.40
C ALA A 81 -8.97 -13.80 20.62
N GLY A 82 -10.05 -14.55 20.39
CA GLY A 82 -10.02 -15.79 19.59
C GLY A 82 -9.62 -15.54 18.13
N LEU A 83 -10.22 -14.54 17.48
CA LEU A 83 -9.88 -14.17 16.10
C LEU A 83 -8.48 -13.55 16.01
N GLY A 84 -8.07 -12.76 17.00
CA GLY A 84 -6.74 -12.14 17.08
C GLY A 84 -5.60 -13.16 17.17
N ALA A 85 -5.86 -14.38 17.64
CA ALA A 85 -4.87 -15.47 17.59
C ALA A 85 -4.47 -15.87 16.15
N GLY A 86 -5.23 -15.45 15.13
CA GLY A 86 -4.87 -15.61 13.72
C GLY A 86 -3.57 -14.89 13.32
N PHE A 87 -3.15 -13.87 14.08
CA PHE A 87 -1.83 -13.23 13.90
C PHE A 87 -0.65 -14.18 14.10
N TYR A 88 -0.85 -15.37 14.68
CA TYR A 88 0.16 -16.42 14.73
C TYR A 88 0.62 -16.85 13.32
N PHE A 89 -0.26 -16.84 12.32
CA PHE A 89 0.06 -17.21 10.93
C PHE A 89 0.71 -16.07 10.12
N LEU A 90 0.91 -14.90 10.72
CA LEU A 90 1.46 -13.73 10.03
C LEU A 90 2.83 -13.99 9.37
N PRO A 91 3.81 -14.65 10.02
CA PRO A 91 5.12 -14.89 9.40
C PRO A 91 5.05 -15.76 8.15
N ASP A 92 4.15 -16.75 8.15
CA ASP A 92 3.98 -17.69 7.03
C ASP A 92 3.17 -17.10 5.88
N LEU A 93 2.24 -16.18 6.18
CA LEU A 93 1.35 -15.55 5.21
C LEU A 93 1.89 -14.21 4.68
N GLN A 94 3.02 -13.73 5.19
CA GLN A 94 3.63 -12.50 4.69
C GLN A 94 4.20 -12.73 3.28
N THR A 95 3.53 -12.17 2.28
CA THR A 95 4.04 -12.21 0.90
C THR A 95 4.79 -10.93 0.60
N ASN A 96 6.03 -11.08 0.14
CA ASN A 96 6.85 -9.96 -0.28
C ASN A 96 6.91 -9.80 -1.81
N ASP A 97 6.43 -10.77 -2.61
CA ASP A 97 6.50 -10.69 -4.07
C ASP A 97 5.70 -9.52 -4.68
N ILE A 98 6.41 -8.45 -5.08
CA ILE A 98 5.85 -7.27 -5.75
C ILE A 98 5.17 -7.65 -7.07
N GLU A 99 5.76 -8.54 -7.87
CA GLU A 99 5.18 -8.87 -9.18
C GLU A 99 3.82 -9.55 -8.98
N GLY A 100 3.75 -10.55 -8.08
CA GLY A 100 2.52 -11.21 -7.71
C GLY A 100 1.44 -10.28 -7.18
N GLN A 101 1.83 -9.24 -6.42
CA GLN A 101 0.89 -8.27 -5.84
C GLN A 101 0.36 -7.28 -6.88
N PHE A 102 1.23 -6.71 -7.71
CA PHE A 102 0.84 -5.60 -8.60
C PHE A 102 0.42 -6.05 -10.01
N THR A 103 0.46 -7.35 -10.32
CA THR A 103 0.01 -7.89 -11.60
C THR A 103 -1.23 -8.78 -11.47
N PRO A 104 -2.18 -8.73 -12.42
CA PRO A 104 -3.38 -9.58 -12.36
C PRO A 104 -3.04 -11.07 -12.33
N THR A 105 -3.66 -11.85 -11.44
CA THR A 105 -3.41 -13.31 -11.30
C THR A 105 -3.75 -14.12 -12.55
N GLY A 106 -4.80 -13.73 -13.29
CA GLY A 106 -5.26 -14.41 -14.50
C GLY A 106 -5.00 -13.64 -15.79
N GLY A 107 -3.97 -12.77 -15.81
CA GLY A 107 -3.65 -11.99 -17.00
C GLY A 107 -3.16 -12.87 -18.17
N PRO A 108 -3.47 -12.53 -19.44
CA PRO A 108 -2.97 -13.24 -20.62
C PRO A 108 -1.43 -13.42 -20.61
N ALA A 109 -0.70 -12.38 -20.18
CA ALA A 109 0.75 -12.42 -20.06
C ALA A 109 1.27 -13.51 -19.10
N LYS A 110 0.53 -13.84 -18.02
CA LYS A 110 0.91 -14.94 -17.11
C LYS A 110 0.70 -16.30 -17.78
N ALA A 111 -0.41 -16.48 -18.51
CA ALA A 111 -0.66 -17.70 -19.26
C ALA A 111 0.38 -17.92 -20.38
N GLU A 112 0.76 -16.85 -21.07
CA GLU A 112 1.85 -16.87 -22.06
C GLU A 112 3.19 -17.22 -21.40
N ARG A 113 3.53 -16.60 -20.26
CA ARG A 113 4.73 -16.92 -19.50
C ARG A 113 4.76 -18.39 -19.06
N ASP A 114 3.64 -18.92 -18.57
CA ASP A 114 3.52 -20.32 -18.18
C ASP A 114 3.61 -21.27 -19.38
N SER A 115 3.18 -20.84 -20.56
CA SER A 115 3.41 -21.56 -21.81
C SER A 115 4.89 -21.57 -22.18
N VAL A 116 5.57 -20.42 -22.11
CA VAL A 116 7.01 -20.29 -22.38
C VAL A 116 7.82 -21.15 -21.41
N ARG A 117 7.52 -21.10 -20.10
CA ARG A 117 8.20 -21.92 -19.08
C ARG A 117 8.06 -23.42 -19.32
N ARG A 118 6.89 -23.87 -19.79
CA ARG A 118 6.64 -25.29 -20.07
C ARG A 118 7.35 -25.79 -21.33
N HIS A 119 7.39 -24.98 -22.39
CA HIS A 119 7.97 -25.40 -23.67
C HIS A 119 9.47 -25.06 -23.81
N PHE A 120 9.94 -24.04 -23.11
CA PHE A 120 11.31 -23.54 -23.17
C PHE A 120 11.90 -23.38 -21.76
N PRO A 121 12.09 -24.48 -21.01
CA PRO A 121 12.73 -24.42 -19.70
C PRO A 121 14.14 -23.86 -19.82
N THR A 122 14.53 -23.02 -18.85
CA THR A 122 15.87 -22.45 -18.74
C THR A 122 16.79 -23.40 -17.96
N ASP A 123 18.01 -23.57 -18.44
CA ASP A 123 19.08 -24.32 -17.76
C ASP A 123 20.25 -23.37 -17.54
N ASP A 124 20.25 -22.74 -16.37
CA ASP A 124 21.23 -21.73 -15.99
C ASP A 124 22.63 -22.34 -15.76
N SER A 125 22.73 -23.67 -15.66
CA SER A 125 23.98 -24.38 -15.36
C SER A 125 24.79 -24.75 -16.60
N GLN A 126 24.15 -24.88 -17.78
CA GLN A 126 24.83 -25.31 -19.01
C GLN A 126 24.52 -24.46 -20.24
N ARG A 127 23.28 -23.98 -20.38
CA ARG A 127 22.78 -23.31 -21.60
C ARG A 127 22.04 -22.02 -21.26
N PHE A 128 22.65 -21.21 -20.38
CA PHE A 128 22.07 -19.92 -20.02
C PHE A 128 22.06 -18.96 -21.21
N SER A 129 20.95 -18.24 -21.34
CA SER A 129 20.77 -17.16 -22.31
C SER A 129 19.82 -16.12 -21.73
N ALA A 130 20.33 -14.91 -21.48
CA ALA A 130 19.55 -13.82 -20.90
C ALA A 130 18.30 -13.48 -21.74
N GLU A 131 18.40 -13.56 -23.06
CA GLU A 131 17.28 -13.29 -23.99
C GLU A 131 16.15 -14.33 -23.93
N ARG A 132 16.40 -15.50 -23.31
CA ARG A 132 15.43 -16.60 -23.20
C ARG A 132 14.77 -16.68 -21.83
N LEU A 133 15.08 -15.75 -20.93
CA LEU A 133 14.51 -15.74 -19.59
C LEU A 133 13.03 -15.35 -19.62
N PRO A 134 12.13 -16.16 -19.02
CA PRO A 134 10.71 -15.83 -18.89
C PRO A 134 10.42 -14.86 -17.73
N THR A 135 11.41 -14.55 -16.91
CA THR A 135 11.39 -13.62 -15.77
C THR A 135 12.62 -12.72 -15.80
N GLU A 136 12.72 -11.73 -14.90
CA GLU A 136 13.93 -10.89 -14.82
C GLU A 136 15.21 -11.69 -14.46
N GLY A 137 15.04 -12.84 -13.80
CA GLY A 137 16.14 -13.70 -13.35
C GLY A 137 16.86 -13.17 -12.11
N ALA A 138 17.83 -13.92 -11.59
CA ALA A 138 18.75 -13.44 -10.56
C ALA A 138 19.94 -12.72 -11.22
N TYR A 139 20.08 -11.42 -10.96
CA TYR A 139 21.18 -10.63 -11.51
C TYR A 139 21.63 -9.50 -10.59
N ALA A 140 22.88 -9.10 -10.80
CA ALA A 140 23.46 -7.85 -10.31
C ALA A 140 23.97 -7.01 -11.48
N ALA A 141 23.70 -5.72 -11.45
CA ALA A 141 24.12 -4.77 -12.45
C ALA A 141 25.01 -3.70 -11.81
N LEU A 142 26.12 -3.37 -12.46
CA LEU A 142 26.96 -2.21 -12.16
C LEU A 142 26.98 -1.29 -13.36
N ILE A 143 26.72 -0.01 -13.16
CA ILE A 143 26.76 1.02 -14.19
C ILE A 143 27.85 2.00 -13.80
N ALA A 144 28.95 1.98 -14.55
CA ALA A 144 30.02 2.96 -14.42
C ALA A 144 29.73 4.14 -15.34
N VAL A 145 29.63 5.35 -14.76
CA VAL A 145 29.35 6.59 -15.49
C VAL A 145 30.56 7.52 -15.43
N ALA A 146 31.03 7.94 -16.60
CA ALA A 146 32.12 8.89 -16.71
C ALA A 146 31.74 10.29 -16.23
N ALA A 147 32.65 10.94 -15.51
CA ALA A 147 32.43 12.28 -14.95
C ALA A 147 32.42 13.35 -16.06
N GLY A 148 31.49 14.29 -15.96
CA GLY A 148 31.37 15.42 -16.88
C GLY A 148 31.31 14.99 -18.34
N ASP A 149 32.29 15.48 -19.12
CA ASP A 149 32.43 15.21 -20.53
C ASP A 149 33.52 14.16 -20.89
N ALA A 150 33.87 13.26 -19.96
CA ALA A 150 34.79 12.15 -20.24
C ALA A 150 34.10 10.96 -20.93
N SER A 151 34.89 10.01 -21.45
CA SER A 151 34.39 8.71 -21.93
C SER A 151 34.77 7.58 -20.98
N VAL A 152 33.86 6.62 -20.82
CA VAL A 152 34.16 5.37 -20.10
C VAL A 152 35.18 4.49 -20.83
N LEU A 153 35.42 4.75 -22.11
CA LEU A 153 36.41 4.05 -22.94
C LEU A 153 37.83 4.61 -22.75
N ASP A 154 37.96 5.78 -22.12
CA ASP A 154 39.25 6.39 -21.83
C ASP A 154 40.05 5.50 -20.87
N VAL A 155 41.37 5.45 -21.03
CA VAL A 155 42.28 4.61 -20.22
C VAL A 155 42.02 4.66 -18.70
N PRO A 156 41.86 5.83 -18.05
CA PRO A 156 41.61 5.88 -16.60
C PRO A 156 40.28 5.21 -16.21
N ALA A 157 39.18 5.56 -16.89
CA ALA A 157 37.85 5.02 -16.61
C ALA A 157 37.78 3.51 -16.94
N ARG A 158 38.47 3.09 -18.00
CA ARG A 158 38.54 1.70 -18.42
C ARG A 158 39.24 0.81 -17.40
N ASN A 159 40.40 1.24 -16.90
CA ASN A 159 41.13 0.48 -15.88
C ASN A 159 40.33 0.35 -14.58
N GLU A 160 39.53 1.37 -14.27
CA GLU A 160 38.63 1.37 -13.13
C GLU A 160 37.48 0.37 -13.30
N VAL A 161 36.85 0.33 -14.47
CA VAL A 161 35.85 -0.70 -14.81
C VAL A 161 36.43 -2.11 -14.69
N LEU A 162 37.65 -2.35 -15.19
CA LEU A 162 38.31 -3.66 -15.08
C LEU A 162 38.60 -4.03 -13.63
N ARG A 163 39.00 -3.05 -12.80
CA ARG A 163 39.18 -3.24 -11.36
C ARG A 163 37.86 -3.59 -10.67
N LEU A 164 36.77 -2.94 -11.06
CA LEU A 164 35.43 -3.18 -10.52
C LEU A 164 34.93 -4.59 -10.86
N ASP A 165 35.13 -5.05 -12.10
CA ASP A 165 34.84 -6.42 -12.52
C ASP A 165 35.64 -7.44 -11.69
N ASN A 166 36.94 -7.21 -11.51
CA ASN A 166 37.78 -8.11 -10.74
C ASN A 166 37.35 -8.21 -9.26
N LEU A 167 37.05 -7.07 -8.63
CA LEU A 167 36.53 -7.05 -7.25
C LEU A 167 35.21 -7.83 -7.13
N THR A 168 34.30 -7.65 -8.09
CA THR A 168 33.01 -8.36 -8.10
C THR A 168 33.18 -9.87 -8.27
N ARG A 169 34.12 -10.30 -9.12
CA ARG A 169 34.45 -11.72 -9.28
C ARG A 169 35.05 -12.34 -8.02
N HIS A 170 35.91 -11.60 -7.32
CA HIS A 170 36.51 -12.02 -6.05
C HIS A 170 35.49 -12.22 -4.92
N LEU A 171 34.30 -11.64 -5.01
CA LEU A 171 33.18 -11.92 -4.09
C LEU A 171 32.60 -13.33 -4.25
N GLY A 172 33.18 -14.18 -5.12
CA GLY A 172 32.74 -15.56 -5.31
C GLY A 172 31.74 -15.77 -6.45
N TYR A 173 31.60 -14.79 -7.35
CA TYR A 173 30.70 -14.86 -8.50
C TYR A 173 30.93 -16.12 -9.37
N GLU A 174 32.18 -16.54 -9.56
CA GLU A 174 32.51 -17.68 -10.45
C GLU A 174 31.87 -19.01 -10.04
N ARG A 175 31.50 -19.15 -8.76
CA ARG A 175 30.82 -20.34 -8.24
C ARG A 175 29.31 -20.34 -8.53
N LEU A 176 28.71 -19.15 -8.58
CA LEU A 176 27.26 -18.93 -8.63
C LEU A 176 26.77 -18.40 -9.99
N CYS A 177 27.70 -18.00 -10.87
CA CYS A 177 27.40 -17.46 -12.18
C CYS A 177 26.56 -18.42 -13.04
N ALA A 178 25.67 -17.84 -13.84
CA ALA A 178 25.00 -18.58 -14.90
C ALA A 178 26.03 -18.96 -15.99
N ARG A 179 25.92 -20.18 -16.51
CA ARG A 179 26.92 -20.78 -17.41
C ARG A 179 26.37 -21.05 -18.79
N SER A 180 27.19 -20.79 -19.79
CA SER A 180 26.93 -21.11 -21.19
C SER A 180 28.17 -21.77 -21.78
N GLY A 181 28.05 -23.02 -22.23
CA GLY A 181 29.17 -23.76 -22.80
C GLY A 181 30.30 -24.06 -21.80
N GLY A 182 29.97 -24.19 -20.51
CA GLY A 182 30.91 -24.54 -19.44
C GLY A 182 31.64 -23.36 -18.78
N ALA A 183 31.49 -22.14 -19.30
CA ALA A 183 32.05 -20.91 -18.73
C ALA A 183 30.94 -19.98 -18.20
N CYS A 184 31.28 -19.10 -17.26
CA CYS A 184 30.37 -18.03 -16.81
C CYS A 184 30.03 -17.11 -17.99
N VAL A 185 28.77 -16.68 -18.06
CA VAL A 185 28.38 -15.65 -19.03
C VAL A 185 29.11 -14.34 -18.71
N LEU A 186 29.64 -13.73 -19.77
CA LEU A 186 30.37 -12.46 -19.69
C LEU A 186 29.44 -11.37 -19.17
N ALA A 187 29.91 -10.62 -18.18
CA ALA A 187 29.12 -9.52 -17.62
C ALA A 187 28.92 -8.37 -18.61
N ASN A 188 29.85 -8.20 -19.55
CA ASN A 188 29.72 -7.28 -20.67
C ASN A 188 30.55 -7.80 -21.85
N PRO A 189 30.01 -7.78 -23.08
CA PRO A 189 30.72 -8.26 -24.28
C PRO A 189 32.01 -7.49 -24.58
N LEU A 190 32.17 -6.27 -24.06
CA LEU A 190 33.33 -5.43 -24.26
C LEU A 190 34.49 -5.73 -23.30
N LEU A 191 34.28 -6.44 -22.19
CA LEU A 191 35.35 -6.74 -21.21
C LEU A 191 36.65 -7.28 -21.84
N PRO A 192 36.63 -8.31 -22.73
CA PRO A 192 37.86 -8.78 -23.38
C PRO A 192 38.51 -7.75 -24.31
N MET A 193 37.72 -6.82 -24.87
CA MET A 193 38.23 -5.73 -25.71
C MET A 193 38.79 -4.57 -24.88
N LEU A 194 38.24 -4.34 -23.68
CA LEU A 194 38.73 -3.36 -22.73
C LEU A 194 40.14 -3.74 -22.23
N ASP A 195 40.40 -5.03 -22.05
CA ASP A 195 41.71 -5.54 -21.61
C ASP A 195 42.79 -5.38 -22.70
N ASN A 196 42.46 -5.73 -23.95
CA ASN A 196 43.39 -5.64 -25.08
C ASN A 196 43.63 -4.23 -25.62
N GLY A 197 42.74 -3.27 -25.34
CA GLY A 197 42.89 -1.83 -25.62
C GLY A 197 42.88 -1.39 -27.10
N SER A 198 43.44 -2.19 -28.01
CA SER A 198 43.59 -1.89 -29.45
C SER A 198 42.29 -2.09 -30.24
N ALA A 199 41.45 -3.02 -29.81
CA ALA A 199 40.17 -3.37 -30.45
C ALA A 199 39.06 -2.31 -30.25
N LEU A 200 39.27 -1.32 -29.38
CA LEU A 200 38.28 -0.28 -29.08
C LEU A 200 38.17 0.78 -30.18
N SER A 201 39.21 0.93 -31.02
CA SER A 201 39.26 1.96 -32.07
C SER A 201 38.37 1.64 -33.30
N GLU A 202 37.91 0.39 -33.43
CA GLU A 202 37.04 -0.08 -34.52
C GLU A 202 35.60 -0.38 -34.07
N LEU A 203 35.25 0.02 -32.84
CA LEU A 203 33.95 -0.28 -32.28
C LEU A 203 32.84 0.45 -33.04
N ARG A 204 31.82 -0.29 -33.49
CA ARG A 204 30.63 0.24 -34.18
C ARG A 204 29.38 0.08 -33.31
N PHE A 205 28.47 1.05 -33.39
CA PHE A 205 27.19 1.04 -32.67
C PHE A 205 26.03 1.00 -33.67
N PRO A 206 24.96 0.24 -33.42
CA PRO A 206 24.60 -0.46 -32.18
C PRO A 206 25.18 -1.89 -32.02
N GLY A 207 25.87 -2.42 -33.03
CA GLY A 207 26.49 -3.75 -32.97
C GLY A 207 27.92 -3.76 -33.52
N SER A 208 28.78 -4.53 -32.89
CA SER A 208 30.16 -4.75 -33.33
C SER A 208 30.44 -6.25 -33.40
N GLY A 209 30.56 -6.78 -34.61
CA GLY A 209 30.64 -8.23 -34.85
C GLY A 209 29.35 -8.94 -34.43
N ALA A 210 29.49 -9.98 -33.60
CA ALA A 210 28.35 -10.74 -33.05
C ALA A 210 27.78 -10.14 -31.74
N ALA A 211 28.36 -9.06 -31.22
CA ALA A 211 27.95 -8.45 -29.96
C ALA A 211 27.03 -7.24 -30.17
N PHE A 212 25.88 -7.25 -29.50
CA PHE A 212 25.00 -6.09 -29.40
C PHE A 212 25.46 -5.16 -28.27
N LEU A 213 25.78 -3.91 -28.60
CA LEU A 213 26.31 -2.93 -27.65
C LEU A 213 25.24 -2.00 -27.08
N GLY A 214 24.02 -2.02 -27.63
CA GLY A 214 22.92 -1.16 -27.18
C GLY A 214 22.51 -1.40 -25.73
N THR A 215 22.70 -2.62 -25.20
CA THR A 215 22.47 -2.93 -23.78
C THR A 215 23.70 -2.69 -22.91
N ALA A 216 24.89 -2.55 -23.50
CA ALA A 216 26.18 -2.50 -22.80
C ALA A 216 26.70 -1.07 -22.62
N LEU A 217 26.52 -0.20 -23.62
CA LEU A 217 26.98 1.20 -23.61
C LEU A 217 25.80 2.18 -23.52
N GLY A 218 25.99 3.25 -22.75
CA GLY A 218 25.03 4.35 -22.60
C GLY A 218 25.64 5.71 -22.99
N GLY A 219 24.81 6.61 -23.50
CA GLY A 219 25.23 7.96 -23.91
C GLY A 219 26.29 7.93 -25.01
N VAL A 220 26.09 7.08 -26.02
CA VAL A 220 27.03 6.86 -27.12
C VAL A 220 26.93 8.00 -28.12
N ARG A 221 28.07 8.56 -28.52
CA ARG A 221 28.24 9.44 -29.67
C ARG A 221 29.03 8.69 -30.73
N THR A 222 28.50 8.69 -31.94
CA THR A 222 29.10 8.03 -33.09
C THR A 222 29.55 9.05 -34.12
N ASP A 223 30.58 8.68 -34.89
CA ASP A 223 30.94 9.38 -36.11
C ASP A 223 29.86 9.22 -37.20
N GLY A 224 29.99 9.94 -38.31
CA GLY A 224 29.08 9.82 -39.46
C GLY A 224 29.05 8.44 -40.11
N GLY A 225 29.97 7.53 -39.76
CA GLY A 225 30.05 6.14 -40.21
C GLY A 225 29.63 5.10 -39.16
N GLY A 226 29.06 5.52 -38.03
CA GLY A 226 28.58 4.64 -36.97
C GLY A 226 29.66 4.06 -36.05
N ARG A 227 30.89 4.57 -36.10
CA ARG A 227 31.97 4.23 -35.17
C ARG A 227 31.76 4.97 -33.84
N VAL A 228 32.01 4.30 -32.73
CA VAL A 228 31.90 4.90 -31.39
C VAL A 228 33.07 5.85 -31.18
N GLU A 229 32.80 7.15 -31.15
CA GLU A 229 33.77 8.16 -30.74
C GLU A 229 33.84 8.24 -29.21
N ARG A 230 32.68 8.14 -28.57
CA ARG A 230 32.56 8.33 -27.13
C ARG A 230 31.36 7.60 -26.56
N ALA A 231 31.52 7.05 -25.36
CA ALA A 231 30.43 6.54 -24.54
C ALA A 231 30.53 7.07 -23.11
N ARG A 232 29.40 7.48 -22.54
CA ARG A 232 29.35 8.08 -21.19
C ARG A 232 29.20 7.03 -20.10
N ALA A 233 28.53 5.91 -20.38
CA ALA A 233 28.26 4.89 -19.39
C ALA A 233 28.55 3.49 -19.95
N LEU A 234 28.97 2.58 -19.08
CA LEU A 234 29.12 1.15 -19.35
C LEU A 234 28.37 0.36 -18.28
N LYS A 235 27.55 -0.61 -18.71
CA LYS A 235 26.81 -1.50 -17.82
C LYS A 235 27.43 -2.90 -17.80
N LEU A 236 27.77 -3.40 -16.61
CA LEU A 236 28.17 -4.78 -16.34
C LEU A 236 26.96 -5.52 -15.74
N MET A 237 26.57 -6.65 -16.31
CA MET A 237 25.43 -7.47 -15.90
C MET A 237 25.89 -8.87 -15.50
N TYR A 238 25.90 -9.16 -14.21
CA TYR A 238 26.25 -10.46 -13.64
C TYR A 238 25.00 -11.29 -13.48
N TYR A 239 24.86 -12.37 -14.24
CA TYR A 239 23.74 -13.30 -14.14
C TYR A 239 24.09 -14.45 -13.21
N LEU A 240 23.19 -14.76 -12.29
CA LEU A 240 23.33 -15.80 -11.29
C LEU A 240 22.39 -16.96 -11.60
N ARG A 241 22.70 -18.12 -11.01
CA ARG A 241 21.90 -19.33 -11.16
C ARG A 241 20.70 -19.33 -10.25
N GLU A 242 19.52 -19.62 -10.81
CA GLU A 242 18.28 -19.84 -10.04
C GLU A 242 17.89 -21.32 -9.96
N ASP A 243 18.65 -22.22 -10.58
CA ASP A 243 18.34 -23.63 -10.64
C ASP A 243 18.65 -24.39 -9.34
N GLY A 244 17.66 -25.17 -8.87
CA GLY A 244 17.79 -26.07 -7.72
C GLY A 244 17.98 -25.36 -6.37
N GLY A 245 18.75 -25.97 -5.47
CA GLY A 245 19.02 -25.44 -4.13
C GLY A 245 19.97 -24.22 -4.09
N GLN A 246 20.55 -23.82 -5.22
CA GLN A 246 21.52 -22.73 -5.31
C GLN A 246 20.88 -21.34 -5.39
N ALA A 247 19.57 -21.24 -5.58
CA ALA A 247 18.85 -19.96 -5.53
C ALA A 247 19.03 -19.24 -4.19
N GLY A 248 19.12 -19.98 -3.07
CA GLY A 248 19.42 -19.42 -1.75
C GLY A 248 20.83 -18.83 -1.65
N ASP A 249 21.82 -19.54 -2.20
CA ASP A 249 23.22 -19.07 -2.22
C ASP A 249 23.37 -17.83 -3.13
N SER A 250 22.71 -17.82 -4.29
CA SER A 250 22.64 -16.66 -5.19
C SER A 250 22.02 -15.45 -4.50
N ARG A 251 20.95 -15.64 -3.70
CA ARG A 251 20.34 -14.58 -2.92
C ARG A 251 21.29 -14.02 -1.85
N ALA A 252 21.94 -14.89 -1.08
CA ALA A 252 22.92 -14.49 -0.05
C ALA A 252 24.12 -13.72 -0.66
N TRP A 253 24.56 -14.13 -1.85
CA TRP A 253 25.59 -13.41 -2.60
C TRP A 253 25.13 -12.02 -3.02
N LEU A 254 23.88 -11.85 -3.49
CA LEU A 254 23.33 -10.55 -3.84
C LEU A 254 23.27 -9.60 -2.64
N GLU A 255 22.88 -10.08 -1.46
CA GLU A 255 22.89 -9.28 -0.23
C GLU A 255 24.32 -8.83 0.14
N THR A 256 25.30 -9.73 0.00
CA THR A 256 26.72 -9.42 0.22
C THR A 256 27.24 -8.41 -0.80
N PHE A 257 26.84 -8.57 -2.06
CA PHE A 257 27.19 -7.66 -3.15
C PHE A 257 26.65 -6.26 -2.93
N VAL A 258 25.38 -6.11 -2.51
CA VAL A 258 24.78 -4.81 -2.20
C VAL A 258 25.57 -4.11 -1.08
N ASN A 259 25.89 -4.84 0.01
CA ASN A 259 26.69 -4.30 1.11
C ASN A 259 28.09 -3.86 0.65
N ALA A 260 28.78 -4.68 -0.14
CA ALA A 260 30.10 -4.34 -0.68
C ALA A 260 30.04 -3.17 -1.69
N SER A 261 28.93 -3.03 -2.42
CA SER A 261 28.72 -1.97 -3.40
C SER A 261 28.53 -0.58 -2.80
N ALA A 262 28.17 -0.49 -1.52
CA ALA A 262 28.14 0.77 -0.78
C ALA A 262 29.55 1.37 -0.64
N ASP A 263 30.58 0.54 -0.44
CA ASP A 263 31.99 0.97 -0.36
C ASP A 263 32.58 1.27 -1.74
N LEU A 264 32.01 0.67 -2.80
CA LEU A 264 32.36 0.91 -4.21
C LEU A 264 31.83 2.27 -4.73
N ALA A 265 31.12 3.05 -3.91
CA ALA A 265 30.76 4.43 -4.23
C ALA A 265 31.90 5.46 -4.01
N LEU A 266 33.05 5.02 -3.46
CA LEU A 266 34.23 5.85 -3.19
C LEU A 266 35.15 6.06 -4.40
N PHE A 267 34.71 5.64 -5.58
CA PHE A 267 35.47 5.73 -6.81
C PHE A 267 35.37 7.13 -7.45
N PRO A 268 36.41 7.61 -8.16
CA PRO A 268 36.41 8.95 -8.75
C PRO A 268 35.35 9.13 -9.86
N HIS A 269 34.77 8.05 -10.37
CA HIS A 269 33.67 8.04 -11.34
C HIS A 269 32.37 7.58 -10.65
N GLN A 270 31.23 8.07 -11.13
CA GLN A 270 29.94 7.75 -10.51
C GLN A 270 29.56 6.30 -10.87
N VAL A 271 29.70 5.39 -9.91
CA VAL A 271 29.26 3.99 -10.03
C VAL A 271 27.91 3.84 -9.35
N THR A 272 26.93 3.32 -10.09
CA THR A 272 25.63 2.93 -9.54
C THR A 272 25.42 1.43 -9.70
N TYR A 273 24.64 0.84 -8.80
CA TYR A 273 24.34 -0.58 -8.81
C TYR A 273 22.84 -0.82 -8.78
N PHE A 274 22.41 -1.96 -9.29
CA PHE A 274 21.01 -2.39 -9.28
C PHE A 274 20.95 -3.91 -9.29
N THR A 275 20.10 -4.52 -8.47
CA THR A 275 20.01 -5.99 -8.37
C THR A 275 18.56 -6.45 -8.48
N SER A 276 18.34 -7.75 -8.69
CA SER A 276 16.99 -8.32 -8.64
C SER A 276 16.34 -8.22 -7.25
N LEU A 277 17.12 -8.05 -6.18
CA LEU A 277 16.62 -7.87 -4.81
C LEU A 277 16.37 -6.42 -4.43
N SER A 278 17.10 -5.46 -5.03
CA SER A 278 17.05 -4.06 -4.57
C SER A 278 15.66 -3.45 -4.64
N ARG A 279 14.84 -3.81 -5.64
CA ARG A 279 13.45 -3.33 -5.73
C ARG A 279 12.61 -3.78 -4.53
N GLN A 280 12.81 -5.01 -4.09
CA GLN A 280 12.11 -5.61 -2.96
C GLN A 280 12.57 -5.00 -1.63
N GLU A 281 13.88 -4.91 -1.44
CA GLU A 281 14.48 -4.38 -0.22
C GLU A 281 14.15 -2.90 -0.01
N GLU A 282 14.16 -2.08 -1.07
CA GLU A 282 13.76 -0.68 -1.00
C GLU A 282 12.29 -0.51 -0.60
N PHE A 283 11.41 -1.37 -1.12
CA PHE A 283 9.99 -1.34 -0.77
C PHE A 283 9.75 -1.76 0.69
N GLU A 284 10.42 -2.81 1.15
CA GLU A 284 10.37 -3.25 2.55
C GLU A 284 11.00 -2.22 3.50
N GLY A 285 12.10 -1.59 3.09
CA GLY A 285 12.77 -0.52 3.82
C GLY A 285 11.87 0.70 4.00
N ASN A 286 11.19 1.13 2.92
CA ASN A 286 10.20 2.19 3.00
C ASN A 286 9.05 1.82 3.95
N THR A 287 8.56 0.58 3.90
CA THR A 287 7.50 0.10 4.80
C THR A 287 7.94 0.22 6.27
N LYS A 288 9.16 -0.22 6.61
CA LYS A 288 9.72 -0.10 7.97
C LYS A 288 9.84 1.35 8.45
N SER A 289 10.20 2.27 7.55
CA SER A 289 10.27 3.71 7.85
C SER A 289 8.90 4.32 8.14
N VAL A 290 7.83 3.82 7.52
CA VAL A 290 6.47 4.39 7.65
C VAL A 290 5.72 3.88 8.89
N ILE A 291 5.99 2.66 9.38
CA ILE A 291 5.39 2.10 10.62
C ILE A 291 5.41 3.08 11.82
N PRO A 292 6.54 3.75 12.17
CA PRO A 292 6.54 4.71 13.27
C PRO A 292 5.67 5.93 13.00
N LEU A 293 5.58 6.42 11.75
CA LEU A 293 4.70 7.54 11.41
C LEU A 293 3.23 7.17 11.65
N PHE A 294 2.80 5.96 11.27
CA PHE A 294 1.44 5.50 11.58
C PHE A 294 1.17 5.46 13.08
N SER A 295 2.14 5.00 13.87
CA SER A 295 2.02 4.96 15.34
C SER A 295 1.78 6.36 15.91
N ILE A 296 2.48 7.38 15.40
CA ILE A 296 2.28 8.79 15.79
C ILE A 296 0.88 9.26 15.38
N THR A 297 0.43 8.96 14.17
CA THR A 297 -0.91 9.36 13.70
C THR A 297 -2.03 8.68 14.50
N TYR A 298 -1.88 7.40 14.85
CA TYR A 298 -2.82 6.71 15.76
C TYR A 298 -2.85 7.38 17.13
N PHE A 299 -1.69 7.67 17.70
CA PHE A 299 -1.62 8.36 18.98
C PHE A 299 -2.31 9.72 18.95
N LEU A 300 -2.06 10.52 17.90
CA LEU A 300 -2.69 11.84 17.74
C LEU A 300 -4.19 11.76 17.53
N THR A 301 -4.68 10.85 16.68
CA THR A 301 -6.12 10.68 16.43
C THR A 301 -6.86 10.18 17.67
N ILE A 302 -6.30 9.20 18.39
CA ILE A 302 -6.87 8.70 19.65
C ILE A 302 -6.89 9.80 20.70
N THR A 303 -5.77 10.53 20.86
CA THR A 303 -5.68 11.62 21.83
C THR A 303 -6.66 12.73 21.49
N PHE A 304 -6.73 13.14 20.22
CA PHE A 304 -7.71 14.11 19.75
C PHE A 304 -9.13 13.64 20.06
N SER A 305 -9.46 12.39 19.77
CA SER A 305 -10.81 11.87 20.02
C SER A 305 -11.18 11.87 21.50
N VAL A 306 -10.25 11.45 22.37
CA VAL A 306 -10.45 11.49 23.82
C VAL A 306 -10.57 12.93 24.32
N VAL A 307 -9.74 13.84 23.82
CA VAL A 307 -9.74 15.27 24.18
C VAL A 307 -11.02 15.96 23.73
N SER A 308 -11.53 15.69 22.53
CA SER A 308 -12.79 16.24 22.03
C SER A 308 -14.00 15.81 22.84
N CYS A 309 -13.92 14.65 23.51
CA CYS A 309 -14.94 14.18 24.45
C CYS A 309 -14.75 14.69 25.89
N LEU A 310 -13.69 15.47 26.18
CA LEU A 310 -13.49 16.08 27.49
C LEU A 310 -14.53 17.17 27.74
N ARG A 311 -15.25 17.04 28.85
CA ARG A 311 -16.08 18.11 29.39
C ARG A 311 -15.44 18.62 30.69
N LEU A 312 -15.46 19.94 30.89
CA LEU A 312 -14.95 20.59 32.11
C LEU A 312 -15.73 20.22 33.39
N ASN A 313 -16.89 19.57 33.25
CA ASN A 313 -17.69 19.09 34.37
C ASN A 313 -17.30 17.64 34.69
N CYS A 314 -16.63 17.43 35.83
CA CYS A 314 -16.11 16.12 36.28
C CYS A 314 -17.19 15.01 36.39
N VAL A 315 -18.45 15.38 36.64
CA VAL A 315 -19.58 14.43 36.81
C VAL A 315 -20.20 13.98 35.48
N ARG A 316 -20.05 14.77 34.40
CA ARG A 316 -20.61 14.47 33.06
C ARG A 316 -19.50 14.22 32.04
N ASN A 317 -18.44 13.55 32.49
CA ASN A 317 -17.25 13.33 31.71
C ASN A 317 -17.36 12.00 30.95
N ASN A 318 -17.33 12.06 29.62
CA ASN A 318 -17.53 10.91 28.73
C ASN A 318 -16.20 10.28 28.26
N ILE A 319 -15.05 10.60 28.88
CA ILE A 319 -13.72 10.04 28.54
C ILE A 319 -13.76 8.52 28.47
N TRP A 320 -14.29 7.86 29.51
CA TRP A 320 -14.28 6.40 29.56
C TRP A 320 -15.11 5.78 28.43
N LEU A 321 -16.19 6.44 28.02
CA LEU A 321 -16.98 6.02 26.87
C LEU A 321 -16.18 6.19 25.56
N ALA A 322 -15.46 7.30 25.40
CA ALA A 322 -14.60 7.54 24.24
C ALA A 322 -13.44 6.52 24.18
N CYS A 323 -12.76 6.25 25.30
CA CYS A 323 -11.70 5.24 25.38
C CYS A 323 -12.22 3.84 25.02
N CYS A 324 -13.37 3.45 25.55
CA CYS A 324 -13.99 2.16 25.22
C CYS A 324 -14.42 2.08 23.74
N GLY A 325 -14.91 3.18 23.16
CA GLY A 325 -15.26 3.24 21.74
C GLY A 325 -14.05 3.08 20.82
N VAL A 326 -12.97 3.81 21.08
CA VAL A 326 -11.70 3.65 20.36
C VAL A 326 -11.15 2.23 20.50
N LEU A 327 -11.17 1.66 21.71
CA LEU A 327 -10.74 0.29 21.97
C LEU A 327 -11.58 -0.71 21.17
N SER A 328 -12.90 -0.50 21.10
CA SER A 328 -13.81 -1.33 20.29
C SER A 328 -13.44 -1.31 18.81
N SER A 329 -13.14 -0.14 18.24
CA SER A 329 -12.67 -0.01 16.86
C SER A 329 -11.34 -0.75 16.63
N GLY A 330 -10.42 -0.67 17.59
CA GLY A 330 -9.16 -1.44 17.55
C GLY A 330 -9.37 -2.95 17.60
N LEU A 331 -10.32 -3.43 18.40
CA LEU A 331 -10.69 -4.85 18.46
C LEU A 331 -11.37 -5.33 17.17
N ALA A 332 -12.14 -4.47 16.50
CA ALA A 332 -12.73 -4.76 15.18
C ALA A 332 -11.64 -4.91 14.10
N VAL A 333 -10.61 -4.06 14.13
CA VAL A 333 -9.41 -4.22 13.29
C VAL A 333 -8.72 -5.55 13.61
N LEU A 334 -8.43 -5.82 14.88
CA LEU A 334 -7.74 -7.05 15.30
C LEU A 334 -8.51 -8.32 14.84
N SER A 335 -9.82 -8.36 15.06
CA SER A 335 -10.66 -9.50 14.70
C SER A 335 -10.81 -9.70 13.19
N SER A 336 -10.95 -8.62 12.42
CA SER A 336 -11.06 -8.70 10.95
C SER A 336 -9.77 -9.21 10.30
N PHE A 337 -8.61 -8.64 10.67
CA PHE A 337 -7.31 -9.13 10.18
C PHE A 337 -6.99 -10.54 10.68
N GLY A 338 -7.31 -10.83 11.94
CA GLY A 338 -7.16 -12.16 12.52
C GLY A 338 -7.95 -13.24 11.77
N LEU A 339 -9.23 -12.96 11.47
CA LEU A 339 -10.07 -13.86 10.66
C LEU A 339 -9.50 -14.06 9.25
N MET A 340 -9.01 -12.99 8.63
CA MET A 340 -8.41 -13.03 7.30
C MET A 340 -7.19 -13.97 7.26
N MET A 341 -6.35 -13.93 8.29
CA MET A 341 -5.21 -14.84 8.43
C MET A 341 -5.64 -16.29 8.70
N TYR A 342 -6.71 -16.53 9.48
CA TYR A 342 -7.28 -17.87 9.61
C TYR A 342 -7.76 -18.45 8.28
N CYS A 343 -8.26 -17.59 7.39
CA CYS A 343 -8.66 -17.98 6.04
C CYS A 343 -7.45 -18.19 5.08
N GLY A 344 -6.21 -18.04 5.56
CA GLY A 344 -5.00 -18.24 4.75
C GLY A 344 -4.76 -17.14 3.71
N VAL A 345 -5.32 -15.95 3.93
CA VAL A 345 -5.15 -14.83 3.01
C VAL A 345 -3.77 -14.19 3.24
N PRO A 346 -2.96 -14.00 2.17
CA PRO A 346 -1.63 -13.43 2.31
C PRO A 346 -1.69 -11.98 2.80
N PHE A 347 -0.79 -11.64 3.73
CA PHE A 347 -0.63 -10.30 4.25
C PHE A 347 0.35 -9.51 3.38
N VAL A 348 -0.11 -8.36 2.88
CA VAL A 348 0.66 -7.48 1.98
C VAL A 348 0.93 -6.15 2.68
N ALA A 349 2.12 -5.58 2.46
CA ALA A 349 2.54 -4.33 3.12
C ALA A 349 1.59 -3.14 2.89
N THR A 350 0.94 -3.03 1.73
CA THR A 350 -0.04 -1.97 1.44
C THR A 350 -1.25 -2.01 2.37
N VAL A 351 -1.60 -3.20 2.87
CA VAL A 351 -2.71 -3.44 3.78
C VAL A 351 -2.41 -2.91 5.18
N ALA A 352 -1.14 -2.69 5.52
CA ALA A 352 -0.73 -2.08 6.78
C ALA A 352 -1.33 -0.67 7.00
N ASN A 353 -1.79 0.00 5.93
CA ASN A 353 -2.44 1.31 5.98
C ASN A 353 -3.95 1.22 6.29
N ALA A 354 -4.58 0.06 6.08
CA ALA A 354 -6.02 -0.11 6.24
C ALA A 354 -6.53 0.08 7.69
N PRO A 355 -5.81 -0.33 8.76
CA PRO A 355 -6.22 -0.05 10.13
C PRO A 355 -6.44 1.44 10.42
N PHE A 356 -5.71 2.34 9.76
CA PHE A 356 -5.88 3.79 9.90
C PHE A 356 -7.22 4.28 9.36
N LEU A 357 -7.59 3.81 8.18
CA LEU A 357 -8.89 4.14 7.58
C LEU A 357 -10.04 3.57 8.41
N ILE A 358 -9.93 2.32 8.86
CA ILE A 358 -10.95 1.65 9.66
C ILE A 358 -11.13 2.32 11.02
N LEU A 359 -10.03 2.72 11.67
CA LEU A 359 -10.09 3.44 12.94
C LEU A 359 -10.79 4.79 12.77
N GLY A 360 -10.54 5.50 11.67
CA GLY A 360 -11.22 6.75 11.34
C GLY A 360 -12.75 6.60 11.24
N VAL A 361 -13.21 5.60 10.49
CA VAL A 361 -14.66 5.29 10.36
C VAL A 361 -15.26 4.90 11.72
N GLY A 362 -14.60 4.01 12.47
CA GLY A 362 -15.12 3.56 13.77
C GLY A 362 -15.16 4.66 14.83
N VAL A 363 -14.24 5.62 14.77
CA VAL A 363 -14.23 6.81 15.66
C VAL A 363 -15.37 7.77 15.31
N ASP A 364 -15.72 7.94 14.02
CA ASP A 364 -16.84 8.77 13.60
C ASP A 364 -18.18 8.24 14.15
N ASP A 365 -18.44 6.93 14.00
CA ASP A 365 -19.63 6.27 14.53
C ASP A 365 -19.71 6.37 16.06
N MET A 366 -18.57 6.28 16.76
CA MET A 366 -18.48 6.50 18.20
C MET A 366 -18.94 7.91 18.59
N PHE A 367 -18.52 8.94 17.85
CA PHE A 367 -18.93 10.32 18.12
C PHE A 367 -20.43 10.55 17.91
N ILE A 368 -21.01 9.96 16.85
CA ILE A 368 -22.46 10.02 16.61
C ILE A 368 -23.21 9.42 17.81
N MET A 369 -22.79 8.24 18.27
CA MET A 369 -23.40 7.57 19.42
C MET A 369 -23.28 8.38 20.72
N ILE A 370 -22.11 8.96 21.01
CA ILE A 370 -21.90 9.79 22.20
C ILE A 370 -22.73 11.07 22.14
N SER A 371 -22.80 11.72 20.97
CA SER A 371 -23.60 12.94 20.77
C SER A 371 -25.09 12.70 21.04
N SER A 372 -25.66 11.61 20.50
CA SER A 372 -27.05 11.25 20.74
C SER A 372 -27.31 10.82 22.19
N TRP A 373 -26.33 10.21 22.86
CA TRP A 373 -26.40 9.93 24.31
C TRP A 373 -26.46 11.22 25.15
N GLU A 374 -25.65 12.22 24.80
CA GLU A 374 -25.65 13.52 25.46
C GLU A 374 -26.96 14.29 25.23
N GLN A 375 -27.50 14.27 24.00
CA GLN A 375 -28.78 14.88 23.68
C GLN A 375 -29.93 14.22 24.45
N SER A 376 -29.94 12.89 24.53
CA SER A 376 -30.90 12.11 25.33
C SER A 376 -30.82 12.47 26.82
N SER A 377 -29.62 12.75 27.36
CA SER A 377 -29.43 13.17 28.75
C SER A 377 -30.00 14.56 29.08
N SER A 378 -30.14 15.43 28.09
CA SER A 378 -30.64 16.80 28.27
C SER A 378 -32.17 16.89 28.21
N LYS A 379 -32.84 15.87 27.67
CA LYS A 379 -34.30 15.74 27.70
C LYS A 379 -34.72 15.32 29.14
N ALA A 380 -35.09 16.30 29.96
CA ALA A 380 -35.24 16.24 31.43
C ALA A 380 -36.25 15.21 32.01
N ASP A 381 -36.91 14.39 31.19
CA ASP A 381 -38.06 13.56 31.57
C ASP A 381 -37.76 12.05 31.65
N LYS A 382 -36.51 11.63 31.40
CA LYS A 382 -36.11 10.20 31.37
C LYS A 382 -34.95 9.93 32.35
N THR A 383 -35.26 9.67 33.61
CA THR A 383 -34.25 9.32 34.65
C THR A 383 -33.74 7.88 34.53
N ASP A 384 -34.46 6.99 33.85
CA ASP A 384 -34.08 5.58 33.70
C ASP A 384 -33.06 5.35 32.58
N THR A 385 -31.92 4.73 32.93
CA THR A 385 -30.83 4.39 31.99
C THR A 385 -31.32 3.53 30.83
N LYS A 386 -32.32 2.65 31.05
CA LYS A 386 -32.87 1.79 29.98
C LYS A 386 -33.63 2.59 28.94
N SER A 387 -34.48 3.52 29.37
CA SER A 387 -35.22 4.43 28.48
C SER A 387 -34.28 5.34 27.70
N ARG A 388 -33.20 5.81 28.34
CA ARG A 388 -32.17 6.63 27.70
C ARG A 388 -31.40 5.87 26.63
N LEU A 389 -30.95 4.63 26.91
CA LEU A 389 -30.21 3.83 25.94
C LEU A 389 -31.09 3.41 24.75
N ALA A 390 -32.36 3.10 25.00
CA ALA A 390 -33.33 2.79 23.96
C ALA A 390 -33.55 3.95 22.98
N GLU A 391 -33.68 5.18 23.50
CA GLU A 391 -33.78 6.39 22.67
C GLU A 391 -32.50 6.67 21.89
N THR A 392 -31.34 6.54 22.54
CA THR A 392 -30.06 6.78 21.85
C THR A 392 -29.86 5.78 20.71
N TYR A 393 -30.20 4.51 20.91
CA TYR A 393 -30.13 3.51 19.84
C TYR A 393 -31.15 3.79 18.73
N SER A 394 -32.35 4.24 19.06
CA SER A 394 -33.38 4.50 18.05
C SER A 394 -33.02 5.67 17.12
N GLU A 395 -32.35 6.72 17.63
CA GLU A 395 -31.88 7.87 16.85
C GLU A 395 -30.51 7.64 16.18
N ALA A 396 -29.50 7.14 16.91
CA ALA A 396 -28.13 7.04 16.41
C ALA A 396 -27.84 5.78 15.58
N ALA A 397 -28.40 4.62 15.98
CA ALA A 397 -28.06 3.36 15.31
C ALA A 397 -28.58 3.31 13.86
N LEU A 398 -29.65 4.04 13.54
CA LEU A 398 -30.12 4.19 12.16
C LEU A 398 -29.07 4.87 11.28
N SER A 399 -28.50 6.00 11.72
CA SER A 399 -27.47 6.73 10.96
C SER A 399 -26.22 5.88 10.79
N VAL A 400 -25.75 5.24 11.87
CA VAL A 400 -24.57 4.36 11.85
C VAL A 400 -24.78 3.15 10.92
N THR A 401 -26.00 2.61 10.85
CA THR A 401 -26.29 1.50 9.91
C THR A 401 -26.22 1.95 8.46
N ILE A 402 -26.60 3.19 8.15
CA ILE A 402 -26.54 3.73 6.79
C ILE A 402 -25.08 3.98 6.38
N THR A 403 -24.26 4.57 7.26
CA THR A 403 -22.82 4.80 7.00
C THR A 403 -22.11 3.45 6.79
N THR A 404 -22.26 2.52 7.73
CA THR A 404 -21.64 1.18 7.63
C THR A 404 -22.10 0.38 6.41
N LEU A 405 -23.38 0.43 6.03
CA LEU A 405 -23.86 -0.23 4.81
C LEU A 405 -23.22 0.38 3.56
N THR A 406 -23.07 1.71 3.53
CA THR A 406 -22.43 2.41 2.41
C THR A 406 -20.96 2.03 2.30
N ASP A 407 -20.25 1.95 3.42
CA ASP A 407 -18.86 1.51 3.48
C ASP A 407 -18.70 0.06 3.02
N VAL A 408 -19.57 -0.85 3.50
CA VAL A 408 -19.58 -2.26 3.07
C VAL A 408 -19.78 -2.36 1.56
N LEU A 409 -20.72 -1.60 0.98
CA LEU A 409 -20.94 -1.60 -0.47
C LEU A 409 -19.73 -1.04 -1.23
N ALA A 410 -19.12 0.04 -0.74
CA ALA A 410 -17.93 0.63 -1.36
C ALA A 410 -16.74 -0.35 -1.34
N PHE A 411 -16.46 -0.99 -0.19
CA PHE A 411 -15.42 -2.01 -0.08
C PHE A 411 -15.76 -3.26 -0.91
N PHE A 412 -17.04 -3.66 -0.96
CA PHE A 412 -17.49 -4.79 -1.75
C PHE A 412 -17.27 -4.56 -3.25
N ILE A 413 -17.62 -3.38 -3.77
CA ILE A 413 -17.33 -3.00 -5.17
C ILE A 413 -15.81 -2.99 -5.40
N GLY A 414 -15.02 -2.56 -4.41
CA GLY A 414 -13.56 -2.63 -4.45
C GLY A 414 -13.00 -4.05 -4.60
N THR A 415 -13.70 -5.08 -4.13
CA THR A 415 -13.29 -6.50 -4.27
C THR A 415 -13.28 -7.00 -5.71
N TRP A 416 -14.04 -6.35 -6.61
CA TRP A 416 -14.23 -6.79 -7.99
C TRP A 416 -13.01 -6.53 -8.89
N THR A 417 -11.97 -5.88 -8.37
CA THR A 417 -10.78 -5.48 -9.12
C THR A 417 -9.81 -6.65 -9.36
N ALA A 418 -9.12 -6.63 -10.51
CA ALA A 418 -8.27 -7.74 -10.95
C ALA A 418 -6.88 -7.83 -10.28
N PHE A 419 -6.56 -6.96 -9.31
CA PHE A 419 -5.22 -6.85 -8.71
C PHE A 419 -5.15 -7.52 -7.33
N PRO A 420 -4.19 -8.45 -7.11
CA PRO A 420 -3.99 -9.13 -5.82
C PRO A 420 -3.51 -8.22 -4.69
N SER A 421 -2.87 -7.08 -5.01
CA SER A 421 -2.43 -6.06 -4.05
C SER A 421 -3.58 -5.39 -3.31
N LEU A 422 -4.82 -5.57 -3.79
CA LEU A 422 -6.01 -5.12 -3.10
C LEU A 422 -6.48 -6.24 -2.15
N PRO A 423 -6.44 -6.03 -0.82
CA PRO A 423 -6.70 -7.06 0.19
C PRO A 423 -8.06 -7.76 0.03
N VAL A 424 -9.01 -7.10 -0.63
CA VAL A 424 -10.42 -7.49 -0.63
C VAL A 424 -10.76 -8.58 -1.66
N ARG A 425 -9.93 -8.84 -2.68
CA ARG A 425 -10.18 -9.97 -3.61
C ARG A 425 -9.91 -11.33 -2.98
N ASN A 426 -9.02 -11.42 -1.99
CA ASN A 426 -8.74 -12.66 -1.26
C ASN A 426 -9.94 -13.13 -0.40
N LEU A 427 -10.93 -12.27 -0.12
CA LEU A 427 -12.22 -12.67 0.46
C LEU A 427 -13.15 -13.33 -0.57
N CYS A 428 -13.07 -12.95 -1.84
CA CYS A 428 -13.92 -13.46 -2.91
C CYS A 428 -13.49 -14.85 -3.41
N SER A 429 -12.19 -15.20 -3.28
CA SER A 429 -11.70 -16.56 -3.58
C SER A 429 -12.26 -17.64 -2.64
N ILE A 430 -12.68 -17.28 -1.41
CA ILE A 430 -13.36 -18.17 -0.46
C ILE A 430 -14.81 -18.45 -0.90
N TRP A 431 -15.44 -17.51 -1.60
CA TRP A 431 -16.81 -17.64 -2.12
C TRP A 431 -16.86 -18.15 -3.56
N ASN A 432 -15.91 -18.99 -4.00
CA ASN A 432 -15.98 -19.82 -5.22
C ASN A 432 -16.56 -19.16 -6.50
N TRP A 433 -16.46 -17.82 -6.62
CA TRP A 433 -17.07 -17.05 -7.71
C TRP A 433 -16.25 -17.13 -9.00
N ASP A 434 -14.99 -17.56 -8.87
CA ASP A 434 -14.07 -17.83 -9.97
C ASP A 434 -14.53 -19.01 -10.86
N GLN A 435 -15.42 -19.87 -10.35
CA GLN A 435 -16.06 -20.93 -11.15
C GLN A 435 -17.24 -20.40 -11.98
N PHE A 436 -17.90 -19.33 -11.53
CA PHE A 436 -19.04 -18.73 -12.25
C PHE A 436 -18.58 -17.96 -13.50
N HIS A 437 -17.43 -17.28 -13.42
CA HIS A 437 -16.87 -16.51 -14.53
C HIS A 437 -16.27 -17.37 -15.65
N ARG A 438 -15.82 -18.60 -15.35
CA ARG A 438 -15.30 -19.53 -16.38
C ARG A 438 -16.39 -20.07 -17.31
N ASN A 439 -17.66 -20.04 -16.89
CA ASN A 439 -18.79 -20.55 -17.66
C ASN A 439 -19.67 -19.45 -18.28
N THR A 440 -19.34 -18.17 -18.11
CA THR A 440 -20.11 -17.08 -18.75
C THR A 440 -19.50 -16.72 -20.11
N PRO A 441 -20.17 -17.02 -21.25
CA PRO A 441 -19.66 -16.66 -22.57
C PRO A 441 -19.54 -15.13 -22.71
N ARG A 442 -18.36 -14.65 -23.14
CA ARG A 442 -17.97 -13.23 -23.29
C ARG A 442 -18.74 -12.44 -24.37
N HIS A 443 -19.88 -12.93 -24.85
CA HIS A 443 -20.63 -12.31 -25.95
C HIS A 443 -21.67 -11.25 -25.52
N LEU A 444 -21.74 -10.88 -24.23
CA LEU A 444 -22.76 -9.95 -23.72
C LEU A 444 -22.20 -8.62 -23.19
N LEU A 445 -20.91 -8.33 -23.35
CA LEU A 445 -20.29 -7.07 -22.91
C LEU A 445 -19.86 -6.13 -24.05
N GLU A 446 -20.12 -6.49 -25.30
CA GLU A 446 -20.07 -5.56 -26.44
C GLU A 446 -21.50 -5.34 -26.96
N LYS A 447 -22.23 -4.42 -26.32
CA LYS A 447 -23.32 -3.68 -26.95
C LYS A 447 -23.62 -2.39 -26.19
#